data_AF-A0A850QUM9-F1
#
_entry.id   AF-A0A850QUM9-F1
#
_cell.length_a   1.000
_cell.length_b   1.000
_cell.length_c   1.000
_cell.angle_alpha   90.00
_cell.angle_beta   90.00
_cell.angle_gamma   90.00
#
_symmetry.space_group_name_H-M   'P 1'
#
loop_
_entity.id
_entity.type
_entity.pdbx_description
1 polymer ?
#
loop_
_entity_poly.entity_id
_entity_poly.type
_entity_poly.pdbx_seq_one_letter_code
_entity_poly.pdbx_strand_id
1 'polypeptide(L)' 'ALVNAQAEQAYQFERLGYFCADSKDSSADKLVFNRTVGLRDTWAKIADE' A
#
# COMPACT_ATOMS: atom_id res chain seq x y z
N ALA A 1 6.79 -2.75 12.69
CA ALA A 1 6.61 -1.30 12.90
C ALA A 1 6.99 -0.58 11.61
N LEU A 2 6.13 0.30 11.08
CA LEU A 2 6.36 1.04 9.83
C LEU A 2 7.11 2.37 10.03
N VAL A 3 7.47 2.71 11.26
CA VAL A 3 8.19 3.97 11.60
C VAL A 3 9.49 4.12 10.80
N ASN A 4 10.15 3.01 10.48
CA ASN A 4 11.39 2.97 9.69
C ASN A 4 11.14 2.43 8.27
N ALA A 5 9.94 2.65 7.71
CA ALA A 5 9.64 2.22 6.35
C ALA A 5 10.60 2.88 5.36
N GLN A 6 11.28 2.07 4.55
CA GLN A 6 12.19 2.58 3.53
C GLN A 6 11.37 3.07 2.33
N ALA A 7 11.75 4.22 1.79
CA ALA A 7 11.17 4.73 0.55
C ALA A 7 11.33 3.67 -0.57
N GLU A 8 10.32 3.57 -1.42
CA GLU A 8 10.28 2.64 -2.58
C GLU A 8 10.28 1.13 -2.23
N GLN A 9 10.42 0.76 -0.95
CA GLN A 9 10.20 -0.61 -0.49
C GLN A 9 8.70 -0.95 -0.53
N ALA A 10 8.37 -2.13 -1.06
CA ALA A 10 6.99 -2.61 -1.09
C ALA A 10 6.56 -3.18 0.28
N TYR A 11 5.39 -2.75 0.74
CA TYR A 11 4.72 -3.22 1.95
C TYR A 11 3.29 -3.67 1.61
N GLN A 12 2.84 -4.77 2.20
CA GLN A 12 1.44 -5.17 2.10
C GLN A 12 0.67 -4.64 3.30
N PHE A 13 -0.35 -3.82 3.05
CA PHE A 13 -1.33 -3.50 4.08
C PHE A 13 -2.44 -4.53 4.02
N GLU A 14 -2.70 -5.17 5.17
CA GLU A 14 -3.60 -6.31 5.26
C GLU A 14 -4.97 -5.96 4.68
N ARG A 15 -5.45 -6.83 3.78
CA ARG A 15 -6.74 -6.73 3.09
C ARG A 15 -6.93 -5.48 2.20
N LEU A 16 -5.93 -4.61 2.09
CA LEU A 16 -6.01 -3.37 1.30
C LEU A 16 -5.24 -3.47 -0.02
N GLY A 17 -3.98 -3.88 0.04
CA GLY A 17 -3.13 -3.90 -1.15
C GLY A 17 -1.65 -3.79 -0.83
N TYR A 18 -0.87 -3.55 -1.88
CA TYR A 18 0.55 -3.23 -1.79
C TYR A 18 0.76 -1.72 -1.91
N PHE A 19 1.67 -1.22 -1.09
CA PHE A 19 2.00 0.18 -0.92
C PHE A 19 3.51 0.37 -0.86
N CYS A 20 3.99 1.56 -1.17
CA CYS A 20 5.37 1.98 -0.89
C CYS A 20 5.37 3.33 -0.17
N ALA A 21 6.37 3.57 0.69
CA ALA A 21 6.57 4.88 1.28
C ALA A 21 7.03 5.87 0.19
N ASP A 22 6.38 7.03 0.12
CA ASP A 22 6.69 8.05 -0.87
C ASP A 22 8.07 8.68 -0.60
N SER A 23 8.91 8.82 -1.63
CA SER A 23 10.28 9.31 -1.48
C SER A 23 10.40 10.83 -1.31
N LYS A 24 9.32 11.59 -1.57
CA LYS A 24 9.29 13.05 -1.54
C LYS A 24 8.45 13.58 -0.37
N ASP A 25 7.29 12.97 -0.15
CA ASP A 25 6.26 13.46 0.76
C ASP A 25 6.27 12.75 2.13
N SER A 26 6.92 11.58 2.24
CA SER A 26 7.01 10.85 3.51
C SER A 26 8.14 11.38 4.38
N SER A 27 7.86 11.61 5.66
CA SER A 27 8.82 12.05 6.67
C SER A 27 8.64 11.31 8.00
N ALA A 28 9.56 11.52 8.95
CA ALA A 28 9.47 10.91 10.28
C ALA A 28 8.21 11.31 11.07
N ASP A 29 7.73 12.55 10.87
CA ASP A 29 6.53 13.07 11.55
C ASP A 29 5.23 12.66 10.86
N LYS A 30 5.30 12.36 9.55
CA LYS A 30 4.14 12.01 8.74
C LYS A 30 4.54 11.02 7.65
N LEU A 31 4.18 9.76 7.87
CA LEU A 31 4.36 8.72 6.87
C LEU A 31 3.31 8.85 5.76
N VAL A 32 3.79 8.94 4.52
CA VAL A 32 2.95 8.99 3.32
C VAL A 32 3.20 7.74 2.50
N PHE A 33 2.14 7.01 2.18
CA PHE A 33 2.21 5.78 1.40
C PHE A 33 1.39 5.89 0.12
N ASN A 34 2.02 5.56 -1.01
CA ASN A 34 1.34 5.43 -2.28
C ASN A 34 0.80 4.01 -2.43
N ARG A 35 -0.45 3.87 -2.88
CA ARG A 35 -1.03 2.56 -3.21
C ARG A 35 -0.56 2.11 -4.59
N THR A 36 0.31 1.11 -4.63
CA THR A 36 0.84 0.54 -5.88
C THR A 36 -0.22 -0.28 -6.59
N VAL A 37 -0.88 -1.22 -5.88
CA VAL A 37 -1.94 -2.06 -6.44
C VAL A 37 -2.84 -2.59 -5.34
N GLY A 38 -4.13 -2.75 -5.63
CA GLY A 38 -5.07 -3.42 -4.73
C GLY A 38 -4.85 -4.94 -4.67
N LEU A 39 -5.41 -5.60 -3.65
CA LEU A 39 -5.43 -7.06 -3.64
C LEU A 39 -6.37 -7.60 -4.72
N ARG A 40 -6.08 -8.83 -5.16
CA ARG A 40 -6.98 -9.56 -6.04
C ARG A 40 -8.27 -9.85 -5.29
N ASP A 41 -9.36 -9.22 -5.74
CA ASP A 41 -10.70 -9.56 -5.31
C ASP A 41 -11.24 -10.68 -6.20
N THR A 42 -11.44 -11.87 -5.62
CA THR A 42 -11.99 -13.03 -6.32
C THR A 42 -13.52 -12.97 -6.41
N TRP A 43 -14.17 -12.22 -5.51
CA TRP A 43 -15.63 -12.15 -5.43
C TRP A 43 -16.23 -11.09 -6.34
N ALA A 44 -15.52 -9.99 -6.58
CA ALA A 44 -15.96 -8.95 -7.52
C ALA A 44 -16.21 -9.49 -8.95
N LYS A 45 -15.51 -10.55 -9.36
CA LYS A 45 -15.71 -11.17 -10.68
C LYS A 45 -17.00 -12.00 -10.79
N ILE A 46 -17.57 -12.44 -9.67
CA ILE A 46 -18.79 -13.28 -9.66
C ILE A 46 -20.06 -12.41 -9.69
N ALA A 47 -19.95 -11.13 -9.32
CA ALA A 47 -21.10 -10.21 -9.29
C ALA A 47 -21.41 -9.53 -10.65
N ASP A 48 -20.50 -9.66 -11.63
CA ASP A 48 -20.65 -9.11 -12.99
C ASP A 48 -21.16 -10.14 -14.02
N GLU A 49 -21.40 -11.40 -13.60
CA GLU A 49 -22.05 -12.48 -14.39
C GLU A 49 -23.50 -12.70 -13.94
#